data_AF-A3YWK4-F1
#
_entry.id   AF-A3YWK4-F1
#
_cell.length_a   1.000
_cell.length_b   1.000
_cell.length_c   1.000
_cell.angle_alpha   90.00
_cell.angle_beta   90.00
_cell.angle_gamma   90.00
#
_symmetry.space_group_name_H-M   'P 1'
#
loop_
_entity.id
_entity.type
_entity.pdbx_description
1 polymer ?
#
loop_
_entity_poly.entity_id
_entity_poly.type
_entity_poly.pdbx_seq_one_letter_code
_entity_poly.pdbx_strand_id
1 'polypeptide(L)' 'MSQGSEQRSQFLRDAAKHESRAEAAAQRGDLVEAAQAVLKSLDCERRAGSIGPQILQVIKPRS' A
#
# COMPACT_ATOMS: atom_id res chain seq x y z
N MET A 1 -0.35 13.12 -19.08
CA MET A 1 -0.76 12.19 -18.01
C MET A 1 -0.40 12.85 -16.68
N SER A 2 -1.25 12.77 -15.66
CA SER A 2 -1.00 13.48 -14.39
C SER A 2 0.03 12.69 -13.58
N GLN A 3 1.06 13.35 -13.04
CA GLN A 3 2.13 12.72 -12.23
C GLN A 3 1.58 11.86 -11.09
N GLY A 4 0.41 12.22 -10.54
CA GLY A 4 -0.28 11.41 -9.52
C GLY A 4 -0.71 10.03 -10.03
N SER A 5 -1.14 9.90 -11.28
CA SER A 5 -1.53 8.59 -11.84
C SER A 5 -0.36 7.63 -12.00
N GLU A 6 0.82 8.15 -12.36
CA GLU A 6 2.05 7.38 -12.49
C GLU A 6 2.57 6.92 -11.12
N GLN A 7 2.55 7.82 -10.14
CA GLN A 7 2.98 7.51 -8.78
C GLN A 7 2.04 6.53 -8.08
N ARG A 8 0.72 6.66 -8.29
CA ARG A 8 -0.26 5.65 -7.85
C ARG A 8 0.03 4.28 -8.47
N SER A 9 0.26 4.25 -9.77
CA SER A 9 0.58 3.01 -10.49
C SER A 9 1.89 2.38 -10.00
N GLN A 10 2.88 3.19 -9.65
CA GLN A 10 4.12 2.72 -9.06
C GLN A 10 3.89 2.05 -7.70
N PHE A 11 3.14 2.69 -6.81
CA PHE A 11 2.81 2.10 -5.51
C PHE A 11 2.06 0.78 -5.64
N LEU A 12 1.10 0.67 -6.57
CA LEU A 12 0.40 -0.59 -6.82
C LEU A 12 1.33 -1.70 -7.34
N ARG A 13 2.28 -1.36 -8.22
CA ARG A 13 3.30 -2.33 -8.69
C ARG A 13 4.20 -2.81 -7.55
N ASP A 14 4.58 -1.92 -6.65
CA ASP A 14 5.45 -2.28 -5.53
C ASP A 14 4.69 -3.07 -4.45
N ALA A 15 3.40 -2.79 -4.24
CA ALA A 15 2.52 -3.62 -3.41
C ALA A 15 2.49 -5.08 -3.90
N ALA A 16 2.22 -5.28 -5.18
CA ALA A 16 2.18 -6.63 -5.78
C ALA A 16 3.52 -7.38 -5.62
N LYS A 17 4.67 -6.70 -5.76
CA LYS A 17 5.99 -7.32 -5.50
C LYS A 17 6.14 -7.75 -4.05
N HIS A 18 5.68 -6.93 -3.10
CA HIS A 18 5.74 -7.24 -1.68
C HIS A 18 4.82 -8.41 -1.31
N GLU A 19 3.65 -8.52 -1.94
CA GLU A 19 2.76 -9.69 -1.80
C GLU A 19 3.42 -10.98 -2.29
N SER A 20 3.97 -10.99 -3.52
CA SER A 20 4.68 -12.18 -4.02
C SER A 20 5.85 -12.58 -3.12
N ARG A 21 6.55 -11.60 -2.53
CA ARG A 21 7.61 -11.86 -1.54
C ARG A 21 7.05 -12.45 -0.26
N ALA A 22 5.92 -11.95 0.23
CA ALA A 22 5.26 -12.45 1.43
C ALA A 22 4.81 -13.90 1.24
N GLU A 23 4.18 -14.22 0.11
CA GLU A 23 3.78 -15.58 -0.25
C GLU A 23 4.97 -16.53 -0.29
N ALA A 24 6.05 -16.13 -0.98
CA ALA A 24 7.25 -16.95 -1.08
C ALA A 24 7.92 -17.17 0.29
N ALA A 25 7.95 -16.16 1.17
CA ALA A 25 8.49 -16.28 2.52
C ALA A 25 7.61 -17.20 3.40
N ALA A 26 6.28 -17.06 3.33
CA ALA A 26 5.34 -17.90 4.05
C ALA A 26 5.45 -19.37 3.62
N GLN A 27 5.59 -19.64 2.32
CA GLN A 27 5.80 -21.00 1.79
C GLN A 27 7.10 -21.65 2.31
N ARG A 28 8.13 -20.85 2.61
CA ARG A 28 9.39 -21.31 3.23
C ARG A 28 9.30 -21.44 4.75
N GLY A 29 8.19 -21.04 5.38
CA GLY A 29 8.04 -20.98 6.83
C GLY A 29 8.72 -19.76 7.49
N ASP A 30 9.24 -18.82 6.70
CA ASP A 30 9.81 -17.57 7.23
C ASP A 30 8.69 -16.56 7.50
N LEU A 31 8.05 -16.71 8.66
CA LEU A 31 6.93 -15.87 9.06
C LEU A 31 7.35 -14.42 9.36
N VAL A 32 8.61 -14.20 9.76
CA VAL A 32 9.11 -12.85 10.05
C VAL A 32 9.26 -12.06 8.75
N GLU A 33 9.90 -12.66 7.74
CA GLU A 33 10.01 -12.03 6.41
C GLU A 33 8.62 -11.84 5.78
N ALA A 34 7.74 -12.84 5.90
CA ALA A 34 6.38 -12.75 5.38
C ALA A 34 5.62 -11.57 6.00
N ALA A 35 5.62 -11.45 7.33
CA ALA A 35 4.95 -10.35 8.03
C ALA A 35 5.50 -8.98 7.62
N GLN A 36 6.83 -8.85 7.53
CA GLN A 36 7.45 -7.60 7.08
C GLN A 36 7.07 -7.25 5.64
N ALA A 37 6.98 -8.24 4.75
CA ALA A 37 6.58 -8.04 3.37
C ALA A 37 5.09 -7.63 3.25
N VAL A 38 4.20 -8.26 4.04
CA VAL A 38 2.78 -7.86 4.12
C VAL A 38 2.64 -6.40 4.56
N LEU A 39 3.33 -5.99 5.63
CA LEU A 39 3.26 -4.60 6.11
C LEU A 39 3.74 -3.59 5.05
N LYS A 40 4.76 -3.95 4.28
CA LYS A 40 5.24 -3.10 3.17
C LYS A 40 4.22 -3.02 2.02
N SER A 41 3.57 -4.12 1.67
CA SER A 41 2.48 -4.10 0.67
C SER A 41 1.35 -3.17 1.10
N LEU A 42 0.87 -3.31 2.34
CA LEU A 42 -0.21 -2.49 2.89
C LEU A 42 0.16 -0.99 2.93
N ASP A 43 1.41 -0.63 3.22
CA ASP A 43 1.84 0.78 3.14
C ASP A 43 1.81 1.30 1.70
N CYS A 44 2.22 0.49 0.72
CA CYS A 44 2.13 0.83 -0.69
C CYS A 44 0.66 1.05 -1.12
N GLU A 45 -0.26 0.16 -0.73
CA GLU A 45 -1.69 0.32 -1.01
C GLU A 45 -2.28 1.59 -0.37
N ARG A 46 -1.96 1.84 0.90
CA ARG A 46 -2.37 3.05 1.62
C ARG A 46 -1.88 4.31 0.91
N ARG A 47 -0.63 4.30 0.42
CA ARG A 47 -0.06 5.42 -0.36
C ARG A 47 -0.73 5.56 -1.72
N ALA A 48 -1.01 4.47 -2.41
CA ALA A 48 -1.74 4.49 -3.68
C ALA A 48 -3.17 5.06 -3.51
N GLY A 49 -3.85 4.74 -2.40
CA GLY A 49 -5.17 5.25 -2.07
C GLY A 49 -5.20 6.72 -1.62
N SER A 50 -4.07 7.23 -1.11
CA SER A 50 -3.93 8.65 -0.74
C SER A 50 -3.50 9.55 -1.90
N ILE A 51 -3.16 8.98 -3.06
CA ILE A 51 -2.95 9.75 -4.30
C ILE A 51 -4.28 9.91 -5.03
N GLY A 52 -4.91 11.06 -4.79
CA GLY A 52 -6.16 11.49 -5.39
C GLY A 52 -6.64 12.80 -4.75
N PRO A 53 -7.73 13.42 -5.23
CA PRO A 53 -8.33 14.54 -4.53
C PRO A 53 -8.70 14.11 -3.12
N GLN A 54 -7.97 14.61 -2.14
CA GLN A 54 -8.23 14.39 -0.74
C GLN A 54 -9.51 15.15 -0.42
N ILE A 55 -10.65 14.45 -0.40
CA ILE A 55 -11.88 15.03 0.12
C ILE A 55 -11.57 15.26 1.61
N LEU A 56 -11.25 16.51 1.96
CA LEU A 56 -11.21 16.98 3.33
C LEU A 56 -12.56 16.61 3.93
N GLN A 57 -12.61 15.49 4.64
CA GLN A 57 -13.70 15.23 5.56
C GLN A 57 -13.57 16.33 6.61
N VAL A 58 -14.33 17.41 6.42
CA VAL A 58 -14.56 18.41 7.46
C VAL A 58 -15.03 17.61 8.64
N ILE A 59 -14.15 17.45 9.64
CA ILE A 59 -14.53 16.87 10.92
C ILE A 59 -15.66 17.77 11.40
N LYS A 60 -16.89 17.26 11.38
CA LYS A 60 -18.04 18.00 11.88
C LYS A 60 -17.79 18.26 13.37
N PRO A 61 -17.67 19.52 13.83
CA PRO A 61 -17.52 19.79 15.24
C PRO A 61 -18.79 19.32 15.94
N ARG A 62 -18.63 18.58 17.05
CA ARG A 62 -19.73 18.21 17.93
C ARG A 62 -20.05 19.42 18.81
N SER A 63 -20.89 20.31 18.32
CA SER A 63 -21.72 21.18 19.17
C SER A 63 -22.84 20.36 19.78
#